data_AF-A0A378XTX4-F1
#
_entry.id   AF-A0A378XTX4-F1
#
_cell.length_a   1.000
_cell.length_b   1.000
_cell.length_c   1.000
_cell.angle_alpha   90.00
_cell.angle_beta   90.00
_cell.angle_gamma   90.00
#
_symmetry.space_group_name_H-M   'P 1'
#
loop_
_entity.id
_entity.type
_entity.pdbx_description
1 polymer ?
#
loop_
_entity_poly.entity_id
_entity_poly.type
_entity_poly.pdbx_seq_one_letter_code
_entity_poly.pdbx_strand_id
1 'polypeptide(L)' 'MGPYNLELTPWEMLILRDDMKERLKYNRGFVPEELAIWRKIEALHEQLERDEADYKKVESKDTKST' A
#
# COMPACT_ATOMS: atom_id res chain seq x y z
N MET A 1 16.03 -11.59 -19.40
CA MET A 1 14.83 -11.81 -18.58
C MET A 1 15.30 -11.83 -17.12
N GLY A 2 15.04 -10.79 -16.35
CA GLY A 2 15.48 -10.70 -14.95
C GLY A 2 14.60 -11.59 -14.03
N PRO A 3 15.12 -12.12 -12.92
CA PRO A 3 14.52 -13.28 -12.25
C PRO A 3 13.34 -13.00 -11.31
N TYR A 4 12.87 -11.76 -11.17
CA TYR A 4 11.84 -11.43 -10.17
C TYR A 4 10.77 -10.49 -10.74
N ASN A 5 10.06 -10.96 -11.75
CA ASN A 5 8.71 -10.45 -12.04
C ASN A 5 7.71 -11.12 -11.07
N LEU A 6 7.95 -11.00 -9.75
CA LEU A 6 6.93 -11.37 -8.78
C LEU A 6 5.82 -10.32 -8.89
N GLU A 7 4.77 -10.64 -9.66
CA GLU A 7 3.51 -9.92 -9.63
C GLU A 7 2.85 -10.19 -8.28
N LEU A 8 3.32 -9.48 -7.25
CA LEU A 8 2.72 -9.50 -5.93
C LEU A 8 1.28 -9.00 -6.06
N THR A 9 0.36 -9.76 -5.48
CA THR A 9 -1.03 -9.31 -5.36
C THR A 9 -1.11 -8.09 -4.43
N PRO A 10 -2.14 -7.25 -4.55
CA PRO A 10 -2.40 -6.15 -3.61
C PRO A 10 -2.33 -6.56 -2.14
N TRP A 11 -2.79 -7.77 -1.80
CA TRP A 11 -2.81 -8.26 -0.44
C TRP A 11 -1.40 -8.64 0.06
N GLU A 12 -0.60 -9.29 -0.77
CA GLU A 12 0.80 -9.57 -0.45
C GLU A 12 1.62 -8.28 -0.32
N MET A 13 1.35 -7.28 -1.14
CA MET A 13 1.96 -5.94 -1.04
C MET A 13 1.67 -5.28 0.32
N LEU A 14 0.44 -5.42 0.84
CA LEU A 14 0.08 -4.87 2.15
C LEU A 14 0.80 -5.58 3.29
N ILE A 15 0.92 -6.91 3.24
CA ILE A 15 1.67 -7.68 4.24
C ILE A 15 3.15 -7.31 4.22
N LEU A 16 3.73 -7.15 3.03
CA LEU A 16 5.12 -6.75 2.86
C LEU A 16 5.39 -5.33 3.36
N ARG A 17 4.37 -4.46 3.45
CA ARG A 17 4.55 -3.08 3.91
C ARG A 17 5.17 -3.01 5.29
N ASP A 18 4.65 -3.78 6.24
CA ASP A 18 5.11 -3.73 7.63
C ASP A 18 6.53 -4.29 7.77
N ASP A 19 6.84 -5.39 7.07
CA ASP A 19 8.20 -5.95 7.01
C ASP A 19 9.20 -4.94 6.41
N MET A 20 8.83 -4.30 5.29
CA MET A 20 9.69 -3.32 4.64
C MET A 20 9.87 -2.03 5.46
N LYS A 21 8.83 -1.61 6.17
CA LYS A 21 8.89 -0.46 7.09
C LYS A 21 9.79 -0.75 8.29
N GLU A 22 9.75 -1.96 8.81
CA GLU A 22 10.66 -2.41 9.85
C GLU A 22 12.11 -2.48 9.34
N ARG A 23 12.33 -3.03 8.14
CA ARG A 23 13.66 -3.00 7.49
C ARG A 23 14.18 -1.60 7.28
N LEU A 24 13.34 -0.64 6.88
CA LEU A 24 13.70 0.78 6.76
C LEU A 24 14.18 1.39 8.08
N LYS A 25 13.67 0.91 9.21
CA LYS A 25 14.08 1.37 10.54
C LYS A 25 15.48 0.88 10.91
N TYR A 26 15.85 -0.31 10.46
CA TYR A 26 17.13 -0.95 10.78
C TYR A 26 18.21 -0.76 9.70
N ASN A 27 17.82 -0.68 8.43
CA ASN A 27 18.70 -0.42 7.29
C ASN A 27 18.66 1.07 6.91
N ARG A 28 19.79 1.63 6.46
CA ARG A 28 19.90 3.05 6.04
C ARG A 28 19.20 3.38 4.70
N GLY A 29 18.15 2.64 4.36
CA GLY A 29 17.41 2.78 3.11
C GLY A 29 17.20 1.44 2.39
N PHE A 30 16.53 1.51 1.25
CA PHE A 30 16.23 0.38 0.37
C PHE A 30 17.25 0.25 -0.76
N VAL A 31 17.53 -0.98 -1.17
CA VAL A 31 18.15 -1.21 -2.48
C VAL A 31 17.18 -0.83 -3.60
N PRO A 32 17.64 -0.55 -4.84
CA PRO A 32 16.77 -0.06 -5.91
C PRO A 32 15.52 -0.92 -6.18
N GLU A 33 15.65 -2.24 -6.01
CA GLU A 33 14.56 -3.20 -6.20
C GLU A 33 13.52 -3.12 -5.08
N GLU A 34 13.97 -3.09 -3.83
CA GLU A 34 13.09 -2.86 -2.67
C GLU A 34 12.42 -1.48 -2.76
N LEU A 35 13.12 -0.44 -3.24
CA LEU A 35 12.53 0.88 -3.42
C LEU A 35 11.39 0.87 -4.46
N ALA A 36 11.54 0.09 -5.53
CA ALA A 36 10.50 -0.05 -6.55
C ALA A 36 9.26 -0.76 -5.99
N ILE A 37 9.45 -1.79 -5.17
CA ILE A 37 8.36 -2.51 -4.48
C ILE A 37 7.70 -1.58 -3.46
N TRP A 38 8.47 -0.88 -2.64
CA TRP A 38 7.96 0.07 -1.63
C TRP A 38 7.09 1.16 -2.26
N ARG A 39 7.50 1.73 -3.39
CA ARG A 39 6.70 2.73 -4.11
C ARG A 39 5.36 2.19 -4.61
N LYS A 40 5.32 0.93 -5.05
CA LYS A 40 4.05 0.28 -5.46
C LYS A 40 3.13 0.06 -4.26
N ILE A 41 3.69 -0.37 -3.13
CA ILE A 41 2.95 -0.57 -1.88
C ILE A 41 2.33 0.74 -1.40
N GLU A 42 3.11 1.83 -1.36
CA GLU A 42 2.60 3.13 -0.91
C GLU A 42 1.53 3.70 -1.85
N ALA A 43 1.68 3.54 -3.17
CA ALA A 43 0.64 3.94 -4.12
C ALA A 43 -0.67 3.17 -3.91
N LEU A 44 -0.59 1.87 -3.62
CA LEU A 44 -1.74 1.03 -3.31
C LEU A 44 -2.41 1.44 -1.99
N HIS A 45 -1.60 1.74 -0.97
CA HIS A 45 -2.10 2.21 0.33
C HIS A 45 -2.84 3.55 0.20
N GLU A 46 -2.27 4.50 -0.54
CA GLU A 46 -2.90 5.81 -0.77
C GLU A 46 -4.24 5.68 -1.52
N GLN A 47 -4.32 4.76 -2.50
CA GLN A 47 -5.56 4.45 -3.18
C GLN A 47 -6.62 3.89 -2.21
N LEU A 48 -6.24 2.92 -1.37
CA LEU A 48 -7.15 2.35 -0.38
C LEU A 48 -7.62 3.38 0.66
N GLU A 49 -6.75 4.28 1.11
CA GLU A 49 -7.15 5.38 2.02
C GLU A 49 -8.12 6.35 1.37
N ARG A 50 -7.93 6.66 0.08
CA ARG A 50 -8.89 7.50 -0.68
C ARG A 50 -10.23 6.78 -0.85
N ASP A 51 -10.20 5.52 -1.24
CA ASP A 51 -11.41 4.72 -1.43
C ASP A 51 -12.18 4.55 -0.11
N GLU A 52 -11.48 4.34 1.01
CA GLU A 52 -12.09 4.29 2.35
C GLU A 52 -12.69 5.65 2.74
N ALA A 53 -11.98 6.75 2.47
CA ALA A 53 -12.47 8.09 2.74
C ALA A 53 -13.71 8.43 1.90
N ASP A 54 -13.75 7.99 0.64
CA ASP A 54 -14.91 8.18 -0.23
C ASP A 54 -16.08 7.28 0.18
N TYR A 55 -15.83 6.03 0.59
CA TYR A 55 -16.85 5.17 1.17
C TYR A 55 -17.49 5.78 2.42
N LYS A 56 -16.68 6.30 3.37
CA LYS A 56 -17.16 6.97 4.59
C LYS A 56 -17.98 8.23 4.30
N LYS A 57 -17.67 8.97 3.23
CA LYS A 57 -18.46 10.13 2.79
C LYS A 57 -19.82 9.75 2.21
N VAL A 58 -19.92 8.60 1.54
CA VAL A 58 -21.19 8.08 1.01
C VAL A 58 -22.07 7.59 2.15
N GLU A 59 -21.52 6.79 3.08
CA GLU A 59 -22.24 6.31 4.27
C GLU A 59 -22.77 7.46 5.16
N SER A 60 -21.99 8.52 5.32
CA SER A 60 -22.39 9.72 6.09
C SER A 60 -23.48 10.56 5.41
N LYS A 61 -23.72 10.38 4.10
CA LYS A 61 -24.79 11.07 3.36
C LYS A 61 -26.11 10.29 3.42
N ASP A 62 -26.05 8.96 3.42
CA ASP A 62 -27.23 8.10 3.58
C ASP A 62 -27.86 8.21 4.97
N THR A 63 -27.04 8.38 6.01
CA THR A 63 -27.53 8.53 7.41
C THR A 63 -28.17 9.89 7.73
N LYS A 64 -28.11 10.87 6.81
CA LYS A 64 -28.70 12.20 7.01
C LYS A 64 -30.05 12.42 6.32
N SER A 65 -30.59 11.40 5.64
CA SER A 65 -31.87 11.45 4.92
C SER A 65 -33.00 10.65 5.59
N THR A 66 -32.87 10.25 6.86
CA THR A 66 -33.97 9.63 7.63
C THR A 66 -34.54 10.60 8.66
#